data_AF-A0A7Y2PKD3-F1
#
_entry.id   AF-A0A7Y2PKD3-F1
#
_cell.length_a   1.000
_cell.length_b   1.000
_cell.length_c   1.000
_cell.angle_alpha   90.00
_cell.angle_beta   90.00
_cell.angle_gamma   90.00
#
_symmetry.space_group_name_H-M   'P 1'
#
loop_
_entity.id
_entity.type
_entity.pdbx_description
1 polymer ?
#
loop_
_entity_poly.entity_id
_entity_poly.type
_entity_poly.pdbx_seq_one_letter_code
_entity_poly.pdbx_strand_id
1 'polypeptide(L)'
;GNLAAYVAGLSQRLQLPARSSFAMVSTVAADLGHTVLFSALSQGGVLHLADDDQAFDPDAFAHWQSEQGADVLKITPSHLQALLNARDPARVLPRHSLILGGEATSWGLLQQIRQLAPQLRVFNHYGPTETTVGALCQDAAA
;
A
#
# COMPACT_ATOMS: atom_id res chain seq x y z
N GLY A 1 21.36 3.37 -9.45
CA GLY A 1 21.52 2.96 -8.04
C GLY A 1 20.35 2.09 -7.62
N ASN A 2 20.47 1.37 -6.51
CA ASN A 2 19.51 0.33 -6.09
C ASN A 2 18.08 0.84 -5.97
N LEU A 3 17.86 1.99 -5.34
CA LEU A 3 16.53 2.57 -5.17
C LEU A 3 15.84 2.89 -6.51
N ALA A 4 16.59 3.44 -7.47
CA ALA A 4 16.04 3.73 -8.80
C ALA A 4 15.64 2.44 -9.54
N ALA A 5 16.44 1.37 -9.42
CA ALA A 5 16.11 0.07 -9.99
C ALA A 5 14.87 -0.55 -9.32
N TYR A 6 14.77 -0.44 -8.00
CA TYR A 6 13.61 -0.90 -7.23
C TYR A 6 12.32 -0.19 -7.67
N VAL A 7 12.31 1.14 -7.70
CA VAL A 7 11.12 1.91 -8.08
C VAL A 7 10.71 1.67 -9.53
N ALA A 8 11.68 1.57 -10.45
CA ALA A 8 11.40 1.25 -11.85
C ALA A 8 10.79 -0.15 -12.01
N GLY A 9 11.36 -1.16 -11.35
CA GLY A 9 10.84 -2.54 -11.39
C GLY A 9 9.45 -2.66 -10.78
N LEU A 10 9.21 -1.99 -9.66
CA LEU A 10 7.89 -1.96 -9.02
C LEU A 10 6.85 -1.29 -9.92
N SER A 11 7.17 -0.14 -10.52
CA SER A 11 6.25 0.58 -11.41
C SER A 11 5.82 -0.27 -12.60
N GLN A 12 6.76 -1.01 -13.20
CA GLN A 12 6.47 -1.98 -14.26
C GLN A 12 5.55 -3.11 -13.79
N ARG A 13 5.80 -3.66 -12.59
CA ARG A 13 5.02 -4.78 -12.05
C ARG A 13 3.60 -4.38 -11.68
N LEU A 14 3.45 -3.19 -11.10
CA LEU A 14 2.16 -2.64 -10.67
C LEU A 14 1.36 -2.04 -11.83
N GLN A 15 1.98 -1.74 -12.98
CA GLN A 15 1.33 -1.08 -14.12
C GLN A 15 0.56 0.17 -13.67
N LEU A 16 1.22 1.04 -12.90
CA LEU A 16 0.58 2.22 -12.34
C LEU A 16 0.17 3.21 -13.44
N PRO A 17 -1.00 3.86 -13.31
CA PRO A 17 -1.33 5.02 -14.12
C PRO A 17 -0.27 6.12 -14.05
N ALA A 18 -0.15 6.93 -15.10
CA ALA A 18 0.68 8.13 -15.04
C ALA A 18 0.13 9.09 -13.97
N ARG A 19 1.01 9.66 -13.15
CA ARG A 19 0.67 10.60 -12.06
C ARG A 19 -0.26 10.01 -10.99
N SER A 20 -0.10 8.73 -10.66
CA SER A 20 -0.82 8.11 -9.54
C SER A 20 -0.64 8.84 -8.21
N SER A 21 -1.65 8.72 -7.37
CA SER A 21 -1.64 9.15 -5.98
C SER A 21 -1.31 7.97 -5.04
N PHE A 22 -0.53 8.23 -4.00
CA PHE A 22 -0.02 7.23 -3.07
C PHE A 22 -0.33 7.62 -1.63
N ALA A 23 -0.77 6.67 -0.81
CA ALA A 23 -0.96 6.83 0.62
C ALA A 23 0.25 6.27 1.38
N MET A 24 0.83 7.07 2.26
CA MET A 24 1.87 6.67 3.19
C MET A 24 1.35 6.72 4.62
N VAL A 25 1.26 5.55 5.23
CA VAL A 25 0.77 5.34 6.61
C VAL A 25 1.89 4.91 7.57
N SER A 26 3.01 4.41 7.03
CA SER A 26 4.17 4.02 7.82
C SER A 26 5.11 5.19 8.06
N THR A 27 5.81 5.17 9.19
CA THR A 27 6.95 6.08 9.45
C THR A 27 7.98 6.05 8.32
N VAL A 28 8.61 7.20 8.03
CA VAL A 28 9.72 7.31 7.07
C VAL A 28 10.99 6.57 7.54
N ALA A 29 11.10 6.31 8.84
CA ALA A 29 12.22 5.56 9.41
C ALA A 29 12.21 4.07 9.01
N ALA A 30 11.04 3.53 8.66
CA ALA A 30 10.89 2.19 8.11
C ALA A 30 10.91 2.25 6.58
N ASP A 31 11.67 1.37 5.95
CA ASP A 31 11.83 1.31 4.50
C ASP A 31 10.56 0.87 3.75
N LEU A 32 9.61 0.23 4.44
CA LEU A 32 8.30 -0.14 3.88
C LEU A 32 7.59 1.06 3.21
N GLY A 33 7.66 2.24 3.82
CA GLY A 33 7.07 3.47 3.28
C GLY A 33 7.84 4.05 2.08
N HIS A 34 9.11 3.66 1.91
CA HIS A 34 9.96 4.13 0.80
C HIS A 34 9.40 3.69 -0.55
N THR A 35 8.69 2.55 -0.59
CA THR A 35 7.93 2.08 -1.75
C THR A 35 7.04 3.17 -2.34
N VAL A 36 6.18 3.77 -1.52
CA VAL A 36 5.20 4.77 -1.97
C VAL A 36 5.81 6.16 -2.08
N LEU A 37 6.70 6.52 -1.15
CA LEU A 37 7.41 7.80 -1.14
C LEU A 37 8.20 8.04 -2.44
N PHE A 38 9.11 7.12 -2.77
CA PHE A 38 9.97 7.33 -3.94
C PHE A 38 9.24 7.05 -5.25
N SER A 39 8.21 6.20 -5.25
CA SER A 39 7.34 6.04 -6.42
C SER A 39 6.60 7.33 -6.77
N ALA A 40 6.05 8.04 -5.78
CA ALA A 40 5.39 9.32 -5.99
C ALA A 40 6.37 10.37 -6.54
N LEU A 41 7.53 10.51 -5.89
CA LEU A 41 8.53 11.52 -6.25
C LEU A 41 9.14 11.27 -7.64
N SER A 42 9.46 10.02 -8.00
CA SER A 42 10.12 9.71 -9.27
C SER A 42 9.18 9.74 -10.47
N GLN A 43 7.87 9.61 -10.26
CA GLN A 43 6.86 9.55 -11.33
C GLN A 43 6.05 10.85 -11.46
N GLY A 44 6.35 11.86 -10.64
CA GLY A 44 5.58 13.11 -10.59
C GLY A 44 4.14 12.90 -10.11
N GLY A 45 3.94 11.92 -9.23
CA GLY A 45 2.67 11.61 -8.57
C GLY A 45 2.43 12.47 -7.33
N VAL A 46 1.37 12.13 -6.58
CA VAL A 46 1.02 12.79 -5.31
C VAL A 46 1.26 11.82 -4.16
N LEU A 47 1.85 12.31 -3.07
CA LEU A 47 2.01 11.55 -1.83
C LEU A 47 1.12 12.18 -0.75
N HIS A 48 0.17 11.40 -0.24
CA HIS A 48 -0.65 11.75 0.91
C HIS A 48 -0.05 11.09 2.15
N LEU A 49 0.22 11.90 3.16
CA LEU A 49 0.75 11.46 4.43
C LEU A 49 -0.40 11.36 5.43
N ALA A 50 -0.61 10.16 5.97
CA ALA A 50 -1.48 10.00 7.14
C ALA A 50 -0.73 10.50 8.38
N ASP A 51 -1.40 11.25 9.24
CA ASP A 51 -0.90 11.52 10.58
C ASP A 51 -1.14 10.31 11.51
N ASP A 52 -0.61 10.35 12.74
CA ASP A 52 -0.71 9.25 13.68
C ASP A 52 -2.18 8.96 14.06
N ASP A 53 -3.01 10.00 14.23
CA ASP A 53 -4.43 9.84 14.57
C ASP A 53 -5.18 9.11 13.44
N GLN A 54 -4.90 9.47 12.18
CA GLN A 54 -5.44 8.78 11.01
C GLN A 54 -4.85 7.38 10.85
N ALA A 55 -3.57 7.18 11.09
CA ALA A 55 -2.90 5.91 10.85
C ALA A 55 -3.34 4.79 11.80
N PHE A 56 -3.78 5.13 13.02
CA PHE A 56 -4.13 4.14 14.04
C PHE A 56 -5.62 4.07 14.41
N ASP A 57 -6.44 5.01 13.92
CA ASP A 57 -7.90 4.95 14.06
C ASP A 57 -8.57 4.44 12.76
N PRO A 58 -9.30 3.31 12.80
CA PRO A 58 -9.93 2.75 11.60
C PRO A 58 -10.90 3.69 10.89
N ASP A 59 -11.74 4.42 11.63
CA ASP A 59 -12.76 5.30 11.06
C ASP A 59 -12.12 6.58 10.49
N ALA A 60 -11.11 7.13 11.18
CA ALA A 60 -10.34 8.27 10.70
C ALA A 60 -9.54 7.92 9.44
N PHE A 61 -8.88 6.76 9.40
CA PHE A 61 -8.18 6.30 8.20
C PHE A 61 -9.14 6.15 7.03
N ALA A 62 -10.27 5.47 7.23
CA ALA A 62 -11.28 5.26 6.19
C ALA A 62 -11.81 6.58 5.63
N HIS A 63 -12.04 7.57 6.51
CA HIS A 63 -12.44 8.90 6.09
C HIS A 63 -11.35 9.58 5.26
N TRP A 64 -10.14 9.67 5.80
CA TRP A 64 -8.99 10.29 5.13
C TRP A 64 -8.67 9.63 3.79
N GLN A 65 -8.60 8.30 3.73
CA GLN A 65 -8.29 7.53 2.52
C GLN A 65 -9.38 7.72 1.45
N SER A 66 -10.65 7.85 1.85
CA SER A 66 -11.74 8.18 0.94
C SER A 66 -11.67 9.61 0.41
N GLU A 67 -11.22 10.58 1.23
CA GLU A 67 -11.07 11.98 0.82
C GLU A 67 -9.88 12.19 -0.13
N GLN A 68 -8.72 11.62 0.23
CA GLN A 68 -7.52 11.71 -0.59
C GLN A 68 -7.66 10.88 -1.87
N GLY A 69 -8.33 9.73 -1.78
CA GLY A 69 -8.60 8.89 -2.93
C GLY A 69 -7.35 8.29 -3.55
N ALA A 70 -6.37 7.90 -2.72
CA ALA A 70 -5.10 7.37 -3.21
C ALA A 70 -5.28 6.09 -4.05
N ASP A 71 -4.50 6.00 -5.12
CA ASP A 71 -4.49 4.84 -6.03
C ASP A 71 -3.72 3.66 -5.43
N VAL A 72 -2.71 3.96 -4.62
CA VAL A 72 -1.78 2.95 -4.09
C VAL A 72 -1.63 3.08 -2.57
N LEU A 73 -1.74 1.95 -1.88
CA LEU A 73 -1.42 1.83 -0.46
C LEU A 73 -0.40 0.69 -0.28
N LYS A 74 0.69 0.97 0.45
CA LYS A 74 1.63 -0.04 0.96
C LYS A 74 1.50 -0.12 2.48
N ILE A 75 1.19 -1.31 3.00
CA ILE A 75 0.90 -1.50 4.42
C ILE A 75 1.25 -2.94 4.85
N THR A 76 1.47 -3.16 6.15
CA THR A 76 1.60 -4.53 6.67
C THR A 76 0.24 -5.21 6.78
N PRO A 77 0.17 -6.55 6.63
CA PRO A 77 -1.05 -7.32 6.87
C PRO A 77 -1.74 -7.03 8.21
N SER A 78 -1.00 -7.01 9.32
CA SER A 78 -1.58 -6.76 10.64
C SER A 78 -2.15 -5.36 10.78
N HIS A 79 -1.48 -4.35 10.23
CA HIS A 79 -1.95 -2.96 10.28
C HIS A 79 -3.21 -2.78 9.42
N LEU A 80 -3.23 -3.34 8.21
CA LEU A 80 -4.44 -3.33 7.39
C LEU A 80 -5.61 -4.02 8.11
N GLN A 81 -5.37 -5.17 8.75
CA GLN A 81 -6.41 -5.89 9.47
C GLN A 81 -6.99 -5.07 10.64
N ALA A 82 -6.17 -4.27 11.31
CA ALA A 82 -6.65 -3.33 12.32
C ALA A 82 -7.56 -2.25 11.72
N LEU A 83 -7.14 -1.65 10.59
CA LEU A 83 -7.90 -0.59 9.91
C LEU A 83 -9.20 -1.09 9.26
N LEU A 84 -9.25 -2.35 8.84
CA LEU A 84 -10.48 -2.97 8.31
C LEU A 84 -11.57 -3.18 9.37
N ASN A 85 -11.36 -2.78 10.63
CA ASN A 85 -12.42 -2.69 11.64
C ASN A 85 -13.22 -1.38 11.58
N ALA A 86 -12.95 -0.51 10.61
CA ALA A 86 -13.74 0.70 10.35
C ALA A 86 -15.21 0.35 10.08
N ARG A 87 -16.12 1.31 10.32
CA ARG A 87 -17.55 1.17 10.01
C ARG A 87 -17.80 0.90 8.52
N ASP A 88 -16.98 1.50 7.66
CA ASP A 88 -16.96 1.25 6.22
C ASP A 88 -15.56 0.80 5.78
N PRO A 89 -15.25 -0.49 5.89
CA PRO A 89 -13.90 -1.00 5.62
C PRO A 89 -13.51 -0.95 4.14
N ALA A 90 -14.47 -0.81 3.22
CA ALA A 90 -14.14 -0.64 1.80
C ALA A 90 -13.43 0.69 1.54
N ARG A 91 -13.68 1.72 2.37
CA ARG A 91 -13.04 3.04 2.26
C ARG A 91 -11.58 3.07 2.71
N VAL A 92 -11.11 2.06 3.43
CA VAL A 92 -9.70 1.86 3.79
C VAL A 92 -8.86 1.46 2.58
N LEU A 93 -9.49 0.85 1.57
CA LEU A 93 -8.78 0.28 0.44
C LEU A 93 -8.43 1.34 -0.61
N PRO A 94 -7.24 1.25 -1.24
CA PRO A 94 -6.85 2.17 -2.30
C PRO A 94 -7.64 1.90 -3.59
N ARG A 95 -7.61 2.84 -4.54
CA ARG A 95 -8.41 2.75 -5.78
C ARG A 95 -7.89 1.75 -6.81
N HIS A 96 -6.58 1.45 -6.80
CA HIS A 96 -5.95 0.67 -7.88
C HIS A 96 -5.10 -0.50 -7.37
N SER A 97 -4.13 -0.25 -6.48
CA SER A 97 -3.20 -1.28 -6.02
C SER A 97 -3.02 -1.25 -4.51
N LEU A 98 -3.29 -2.38 -3.86
CA LEU A 98 -2.89 -2.65 -2.48
C LEU A 98 -1.62 -3.50 -2.48
N ILE A 99 -0.59 -3.06 -1.77
CA ILE A 99 0.65 -3.80 -1.62
C ILE A 99 0.78 -4.20 -0.14
N LEU A 100 0.85 -5.50 0.12
CA LEU A 100 1.08 -6.08 1.43
C LEU A 100 2.55 -6.47 1.58
N GLY A 101 3.15 -6.31 2.75
CA GLY A 101 4.50 -6.79 3.01
C GLY A 101 5.02 -6.44 4.39
N GLY A 102 6.25 -6.85 4.69
CA GLY A 102 6.83 -6.77 6.03
C GLY A 102 6.39 -7.91 6.95
N GLU A 103 5.28 -8.59 6.65
CA GLU A 103 4.78 -9.76 7.38
C GLU A 103 4.15 -10.78 6.41
N ALA A 104 3.88 -11.98 6.91
CA ALA A 104 3.15 -12.98 6.16
C ALA A 104 1.69 -12.56 5.94
N THR A 105 1.20 -12.66 4.70
CA THR A 105 -0.20 -12.38 4.37
C THR A 105 -1.04 -13.65 4.53
N SER A 106 -2.14 -13.58 5.29
CA SER A 106 -3.05 -14.71 5.49
C SER A 106 -4.10 -14.80 4.38
N TRP A 107 -4.55 -16.03 4.08
CA TRP A 107 -5.65 -16.26 3.14
C TRP A 107 -6.97 -15.60 3.58
N GLY A 108 -7.25 -15.58 4.88
CA GLY A 108 -8.45 -14.93 5.42
C GLY A 108 -8.49 -13.42 5.12
N LEU A 109 -7.34 -12.74 5.26
CA LEU A 109 -7.23 -11.32 4.92
C LEU A 109 -7.45 -11.10 3.41
N LEU A 110 -6.86 -11.93 2.55
CA LEU A 110 -7.07 -11.84 1.10
C LEU A 110 -8.54 -12.06 0.70
N GLN A 111 -9.22 -13.01 1.34
CA GLN A 111 -10.65 -13.24 1.12
C GLN A 111 -11.50 -12.04 1.54
N GLN A 112 -11.21 -11.45 2.70
CA GLN A 112 -11.89 -10.24 3.18
C GLN A 112 -11.69 -9.07 2.21
N ILE A 113 -10.46 -8.82 1.76
CA ILE A 113 -10.16 -7.75 0.78
C ILE A 113 -10.94 -7.99 -0.52
N ARG A 114 -11.00 -9.23 -1.02
CA ARG A 114 -11.71 -9.57 -2.25
C ARG A 114 -13.23 -9.39 -2.14
N GLN A 115 -13.81 -9.62 -0.96
CA GLN A 115 -15.23 -9.35 -0.71
C GLN A 115 -15.53 -7.85 -0.72
N LEU A 116 -14.63 -7.03 -0.16
CA LEU A 116 -14.77 -5.57 -0.08
C LEU A 116 -14.51 -4.88 -1.42
N ALA A 117 -13.50 -5.33 -2.16
CA ALA A 117 -13.10 -4.74 -3.43
C ALA A 117 -12.69 -5.84 -4.44
N PRO A 118 -13.65 -6.46 -5.14
CA PRO A 118 -13.37 -7.59 -6.05
C PRO A 118 -12.44 -7.30 -7.22
N GLN A 119 -12.30 -6.02 -7.59
CA GLN A 119 -11.47 -5.54 -8.71
C GLN A 119 -10.10 -5.00 -8.24
N LEU A 120 -9.87 -4.93 -6.92
CA LEU A 120 -8.64 -4.39 -6.38
C LEU A 120 -7.47 -5.34 -6.67
N ARG A 121 -6.39 -4.78 -7.19
CA ARG A 121 -5.16 -5.52 -7.43
C ARG A 121 -4.38 -5.60 -6.12
N VAL A 122 -4.15 -6.81 -5.64
CA VAL A 122 -3.45 -7.05 -4.36
C VAL A 122 -2.11 -7.70 -4.66
N PHE A 123 -1.04 -7.14 -4.11
CA PHE A 123 0.32 -7.63 -4.30
C PHE A 123 0.92 -8.05 -2.96
N ASN A 124 1.39 -9.29 -2.88
CA ASN A 124 2.23 -9.73 -1.78
C ASN A 124 3.69 -9.43 -2.12
N HIS A 125 4.35 -8.65 -1.27
CA HIS A 125 5.68 -8.12 -1.55
C HIS A 125 6.63 -8.38 -0.38
N TYR A 126 7.77 -8.98 -0.69
CA TYR A 126 8.75 -9.45 0.29
C TYR A 126 10.16 -8.97 -0.06
N GLY A 127 10.90 -8.54 0.96
CA GLY A 127 12.34 -8.36 0.94
C GLY A 127 12.80 -7.71 2.25
N PRO A 128 14.01 -8.04 2.74
CA PRO A 128 14.60 -7.34 3.88
C PRO A 128 15.18 -5.98 3.45
N THR A 129 15.48 -5.12 4.43
CA THR A 129 16.02 -3.77 4.18
C THR A 129 17.34 -3.79 3.40
N GLU A 130 18.18 -4.80 3.62
CA GLU A 130 19.45 -5.03 2.93
C GLU A 130 19.27 -5.21 1.41
N THR A 131 18.08 -5.60 0.95
CA THR A 131 17.75 -5.75 -0.48
C THR A 131 17.06 -4.52 -1.09
N THR A 132 17.06 -3.39 -0.39
CA THR A 132 16.35 -2.15 -0.80
C THR A 132 14.84 -2.37 -0.84
N VAL A 133 14.22 -2.44 0.35
CA VAL A 133 12.76 -2.56 0.57
C VAL A 133 12.15 -3.90 0.16
N GLY A 134 12.44 -4.39 -1.04
CA GLY A 134 11.77 -5.55 -1.61
C GLY A 134 12.53 -6.22 -2.73
N ALA A 135 12.46 -7.55 -2.77
CA ALA A 135 13.07 -8.37 -3.81
C ALA A 135 12.04 -9.19 -4.61
N LEU A 136 10.88 -9.50 -4.01
CA LEU A 136 9.82 -10.31 -4.61
C LEU A 136 8.49 -9.55 -4.57
N CYS A 137 7.73 -9.63 -5.68
CA CYS A 137 6.40 -9.03 -5.79
C CYS A 137 5.49 -9.94 -6.60
N GLN A 138 4.55 -10.59 -5.92
CA GLN A 138 3.60 -11.53 -6.49
C GLN A 138 2.18 -10.96 -6.46
N ASP A 139 1.41 -11.26 -7.50
CA ASP A 139 -0.03 -11.00 -7.49
C ASP A 139 -0.69 -11.98 -6.51
N ALA A 140 -1.39 -11.45 -5.51
CA ALA A 140 -2.02 -12.22 -4.44
C ALA A 140 -3.49 -12.56 -4.73
N ALA A 141 -4.02 -12.15 -5.89
CA ALA A 141 -5.39 -12.44 -6.30
C ALA A 141 -5.54 -13.75 -7.10
N ALA A 142 -4.44 -14.48 -7.32
CA ALA A 142 -4.37 -15.76 -8.05
C ALA A 142 -4.46 -16.97 -7.12
#